data_AF-A0A329RRP1-F1
#
_entry.id   AF-A0A329RRP1-F1
#
_cell.length_a   1.000
_cell.length_b   1.000
_cell.length_c   1.000
_cell.angle_alpha   90.00
_cell.angle_beta   90.00
_cell.angle_gamma   90.00
#
_symmetry.space_group_name_H-M   'P 1'
#
loop_
_entity.id
_entity.type
_entity.pdbx_description
1 polymer ?
#
loop_
_entity_poly.entity_id
_entity_poly.type
_entity_poly.pdbx_seq_one_letter_code
_entity_poly.pdbx_strand_id
1 'polypeptide(L)'
;MATATLAKSNNSTGADTTFPTKSGIGVWVDPATPSDRHTYITSRGRQWDLVMSDEFNVVNRSFRPGDDHIWTSLEKPDGVNGALELYSHNMTSTKCDDDGTCYFYIKSVDEVNVIHVYNMYTHPPGFTDANFFYRSAMVQSWNKFCYQGGMLEVRAQLPGAVSKASGNPDLALGKSGKVATAQYYPTWPGIWMMGNLGRSIFSASTNRMWPFSYNKCEPSVFNSSNQRISACDANPGYGLNPNQGRGAPEIDVLEGGGLAVSSSLQIAPGMPDDYRMLGADPSTGDYGSCFYAYGCTTPGANHIDVPTAYYLQKRGHKSWYQGLQYASNNECAQNASLQQSYNTIAASIKAGLKENSCSLKTCPASYDVHSDLGLIDGRGEHHWGVNYNGTCFPVMNSYTGSYLCDPDNTNLKCTSPRNSSTPKSGAMSSFNYQMDAISSNWPLHVGAYLDFVVYQLEWVTGENGYVRWMLHGSPLFEVAASSVADVPQNYKNSNPLKTMLEEPMYVIFNVALSAT
;
A
#
# COMPACT_ATOMS: atom_id res chain seq x y z
N MET A 1 50.57 -3.18 11.63
CA MET A 1 50.15 -3.32 13.05
C MET A 1 49.44 -2.02 13.41
N ALA A 2 48.19 -1.95 13.84
CA ALA A 2 47.25 -2.94 14.33
C ALA A 2 45.85 -2.68 13.73
N THR A 3 45.18 -3.76 13.37
CA THR A 3 43.78 -3.81 12.94
C THR A 3 42.87 -3.51 14.13
N ALA A 4 42.11 -2.41 14.06
CA ALA A 4 41.03 -2.14 14.99
C ALA A 4 39.83 -3.02 14.62
N THR A 5 39.66 -4.10 15.37
CA THR A 5 38.43 -4.90 15.37
C THR A 5 37.29 -4.05 15.91
N LEU A 6 36.32 -3.71 15.04
CA LEU A 6 35.02 -3.21 15.44
C LEU A 6 34.35 -4.27 16.32
N ALA A 7 34.21 -3.97 17.60
CA ALA A 7 33.44 -4.78 18.53
C ALA A 7 31.98 -4.80 18.06
N LYS A 8 31.44 -6.01 17.83
CA LYS A 8 30.00 -6.23 17.71
C LYS A 8 29.32 -5.62 18.92
N SER A 9 28.51 -4.58 18.71
CA SER A 9 27.54 -4.13 19.69
C SER A 9 26.56 -5.28 19.91
N ASN A 10 26.65 -5.95 21.06
CA ASN A 10 25.62 -6.87 21.53
C ASN A 10 24.36 -6.04 21.77
N ASN A 11 23.48 -6.01 20.78
CA ASN A 11 22.11 -5.55 20.96
C ASN A 11 21.42 -6.64 21.77
N SER A 12 21.29 -6.44 23.08
CA SER A 12 20.61 -7.35 23.98
C SER A 12 19.09 -7.28 23.75
N THR A 13 18.62 -7.87 22.66
CA THR A 13 17.28 -8.47 22.64
C THR A 13 17.29 -9.64 23.62
N GLY A 14 16.24 -9.81 24.41
CA GLY A 14 16.17 -10.78 25.51
C GLY A 14 16.69 -12.18 25.13
N ALA A 15 17.19 -12.91 26.14
CA ALA A 15 17.67 -14.28 25.96
C ALA A 15 16.71 -15.07 25.06
N ASP A 16 17.23 -15.59 23.94
CA ASP A 16 16.44 -16.35 22.99
C ASP A 16 15.79 -17.52 23.73
N THR A 17 14.50 -17.39 24.02
CA THR A 17 13.74 -18.39 24.78
C THR A 17 13.39 -19.60 23.92
N THR A 18 13.84 -19.62 22.66
CA THR A 18 13.61 -20.72 21.73
C THR A 18 14.80 -21.67 21.75
N PHE A 19 14.52 -22.96 21.89
CA PHE A 19 15.55 -23.99 21.76
C PHE A 19 15.86 -24.17 20.27
N PRO A 20 17.14 -24.33 19.89
CA PRO A 20 17.49 -24.63 18.52
C PRO A 20 16.81 -25.93 18.08
N THR A 21 16.28 -25.94 16.86
CA THR A 21 15.67 -27.14 16.30
C THR A 21 16.75 -28.18 16.03
N LYS A 22 16.42 -29.47 16.23
CA LYS A 22 17.35 -30.57 15.94
C LYS A 22 17.70 -30.68 14.45
N SER A 23 16.80 -30.22 13.57
CA SER A 23 16.99 -30.20 12.12
C SER A 23 17.91 -29.07 11.63
N GLY A 24 18.13 -28.02 12.44
CA GLY A 24 18.81 -26.80 12.01
C GLY A 24 17.93 -25.85 11.19
N ILE A 25 16.67 -26.20 10.95
CA ILE A 25 15.67 -25.36 10.26
C ILE A 25 14.99 -24.45 11.29
N GLY A 26 14.84 -23.15 11.01
CA GLY A 26 14.17 -22.22 11.93
C GLY A 26 12.75 -22.66 12.31
N VAL A 27 12.28 -22.29 13.50
CA VAL A 27 10.97 -22.75 14.03
C VAL A 27 9.75 -22.31 13.20
N TRP A 28 9.90 -21.26 12.38
CA TRP A 28 8.87 -20.73 11.48
C TRP A 28 9.19 -20.98 9.99
N VAL A 29 10.24 -21.73 9.71
CA VAL A 29 10.68 -22.04 8.34
C VAL A 29 10.08 -23.38 7.94
N ASP A 30 9.35 -23.39 6.82
CA ASP A 30 8.84 -24.62 6.22
C ASP A 30 10.02 -25.55 5.86
N PRO A 31 10.03 -26.81 6.34
CA PRO A 31 11.07 -27.77 5.98
C PRO A 31 11.22 -28.05 4.48
N ALA A 32 10.18 -27.75 3.68
CA ALA A 32 10.22 -27.87 2.22
C ALA A 32 10.86 -26.65 1.54
N THR A 33 11.13 -25.55 2.26
CA THR A 33 11.72 -24.35 1.65
C THR A 33 13.11 -24.64 1.11
N PRO A 34 13.36 -24.39 -0.20
CA PRO A 34 14.65 -24.68 -0.83
C PRO A 34 15.81 -23.94 -0.16
N SER A 35 16.97 -24.59 -0.08
CA SER A 35 18.14 -24.06 0.64
C SER A 35 18.69 -22.76 0.05
N ASP A 36 18.52 -22.54 -1.25
CA ASP A 36 18.92 -21.30 -1.95
C ASP A 36 17.99 -20.11 -1.63
N ARG A 37 16.90 -20.35 -0.90
CA ARG A 37 15.94 -19.34 -0.41
C ARG A 37 16.17 -18.98 1.07
N HIS A 38 17.13 -19.61 1.74
CA HIS A 38 17.40 -19.39 3.17
C HIS A 38 18.19 -18.11 3.46
N THR A 39 18.75 -17.48 2.42
CA THR A 39 19.47 -16.22 2.53
C THR A 39 19.09 -15.29 1.39
N TYR A 40 19.07 -13.99 1.66
CA TYR A 40 18.81 -12.97 0.66
C TYR A 40 19.88 -11.87 0.72
N ILE A 41 20.35 -11.40 -0.44
CA ILE A 41 21.20 -10.21 -0.52
C ILE A 41 20.33 -9.03 -0.95
N THR A 42 20.20 -8.07 -0.05
CA THR A 42 19.43 -6.84 -0.27
C THR A 42 19.94 -6.02 -1.44
N SER A 43 19.08 -5.12 -1.93
CA SER A 43 19.42 -4.09 -2.91
C SER A 43 20.59 -3.19 -2.50
N ARG A 44 20.99 -3.21 -1.22
CA ARG A 44 22.13 -2.48 -0.64
C ARG A 44 23.27 -3.39 -0.15
N GLY A 45 23.27 -4.67 -0.53
CA GLY A 45 24.37 -5.61 -0.32
C GLY A 45 24.45 -6.26 1.06
N ARG A 46 23.52 -5.95 1.97
CA ARG A 46 23.40 -6.67 3.26
C ARG A 46 22.81 -8.06 3.01
N GLN A 47 23.36 -9.06 3.70
CA GLN A 47 22.76 -10.39 3.76
C GLN A 47 21.72 -10.45 4.89
N TRP A 48 20.57 -11.05 4.59
CA TRP A 48 19.53 -11.42 5.54
C TRP A 48 19.30 -12.93 5.53
N ASP A 49 18.94 -13.47 6.69
CA ASP A 49 18.61 -14.88 6.86
C ASP A 49 17.08 -15.06 6.88
N LEU A 50 16.61 -16.18 6.35
CA LEU A 50 15.19 -16.53 6.33
C LEU A 50 14.69 -16.78 7.75
N VAL A 51 13.63 -16.07 8.14
CA VAL A 51 13.01 -16.19 9.47
C VAL A 51 11.68 -16.92 9.46
N MET A 52 10.98 -16.95 8.33
CA MET A 52 9.69 -17.61 8.16
C MET A 52 9.43 -17.92 6.69
N SER A 53 8.79 -19.06 6.42
CA SER A 53 8.32 -19.45 5.09
C SER A 53 7.13 -20.40 5.19
N ASP A 54 6.35 -20.48 4.11
CA ASP A 54 5.30 -21.48 3.94
C ASP A 54 5.18 -21.80 2.44
N GLU A 55 5.47 -23.05 2.05
CA GLU A 55 5.41 -23.49 0.66
C GLU A 55 4.01 -23.99 0.26
N PHE A 56 3.08 -24.09 1.22
CA PHE A 56 1.70 -24.55 1.01
C PHE A 56 1.57 -25.95 0.36
N ASN A 57 2.57 -26.82 0.54
CA ASN A 57 2.66 -28.15 -0.08
C ASN A 57 1.75 -29.23 0.52
N VAL A 58 1.04 -28.95 1.62
CA VAL A 58 0.09 -29.90 2.23
C VAL A 58 -1.31 -29.62 1.70
N VAL A 59 -1.90 -30.54 0.94
CA VAL A 59 -3.24 -30.40 0.33
C VAL A 59 -4.34 -30.36 1.38
N ASN A 60 -5.41 -29.60 1.11
CA ASN A 60 -6.60 -29.47 1.95
C ASN A 60 -6.33 -28.93 3.37
N ARG A 61 -5.34 -28.03 3.54
CA ARG A 61 -5.16 -27.33 4.82
C ARG A 61 -6.42 -26.53 5.16
N SER A 62 -6.83 -26.62 6.43
CA SER A 62 -7.87 -25.76 6.98
C SER A 62 -7.22 -24.56 7.64
N PHE A 63 -7.73 -23.37 7.32
CA PHE A 63 -7.29 -22.12 7.95
C PHE A 63 -8.31 -21.60 8.97
N ARG A 64 -9.28 -22.43 9.40
CA ARG A 64 -10.23 -22.01 10.44
C ARG A 64 -9.47 -21.65 11.74
N PRO A 65 -10.05 -20.79 12.59
CA PRO A 65 -9.48 -20.49 13.88
C PRO A 65 -9.19 -21.75 14.69
N GLY A 66 -7.90 -21.99 14.99
CA GLY A 66 -7.42 -23.15 15.74
C GLY A 66 -6.78 -24.26 14.89
N ASP A 67 -7.01 -24.28 13.58
CA ASP A 67 -6.58 -25.41 12.72
C ASP A 67 -5.16 -25.25 12.15
N ASP A 68 -4.69 -24.01 11.96
CA ASP A 68 -3.37 -23.70 11.42
C ASP A 68 -2.56 -22.82 12.39
N HIS A 69 -1.26 -23.07 12.48
CA HIS A 69 -0.37 -22.39 13.43
C HIS A 69 0.05 -20.97 13.00
N ILE A 70 0.03 -20.64 11.70
CA ILE A 70 0.42 -19.33 11.17
C ILE A 70 -0.80 -18.57 10.66
N TRP A 71 -1.67 -19.24 9.91
CA TRP A 71 -2.73 -18.59 9.14
C TRP A 71 -4.10 -18.72 9.79
N THR A 72 -4.97 -17.73 9.57
CA THR A 72 -6.37 -17.75 10.03
C THR A 72 -7.26 -17.11 8.99
N SER A 73 -8.21 -17.87 8.43
CA SER A 73 -9.26 -17.35 7.57
C SER A 73 -10.37 -16.68 8.38
N LEU A 74 -11.13 -15.79 7.73
CA LEU A 74 -12.24 -15.05 8.34
C LEU A 74 -13.61 -15.52 7.86
N GLU A 75 -14.62 -15.30 8.72
CA GLU A 75 -16.04 -15.54 8.43
C GLU A 75 -16.85 -14.31 8.87
N LYS A 76 -16.94 -13.29 8.00
CA LYS A 76 -17.71 -12.07 8.24
C LYS A 76 -17.86 -11.24 6.95
N PRO A 77 -18.85 -10.32 6.88
CA PRO A 77 -18.90 -9.31 5.83
C PRO A 77 -17.66 -8.44 5.83
N ASP A 78 -17.15 -8.08 4.66
CA ASP A 78 -16.25 -6.95 4.55
C ASP A 78 -17.07 -5.66 4.71
N GLY A 79 -16.75 -4.90 5.76
CA GLY A 79 -17.52 -3.72 6.16
C GLY A 79 -16.89 -2.40 5.75
N VAL A 80 -15.82 -2.45 4.94
CA VAL A 80 -15.05 -1.28 4.53
C VAL A 80 -15.00 -1.19 3.00
N ASN A 81 -14.54 -0.04 2.47
CA ASN A 81 -14.20 0.16 1.06
C ASN A 81 -15.29 -0.18 0.02
N GLY A 82 -16.58 -0.12 0.40
CA GLY A 82 -17.68 -0.45 -0.52
C GLY A 82 -17.66 -1.90 -1.00
N ALA A 83 -17.09 -2.81 -0.21
CA ALA A 83 -16.97 -4.21 -0.53
C ALA A 83 -18.33 -4.87 -0.81
N LEU A 84 -18.31 -5.81 -1.75
CA LEU A 84 -19.48 -6.51 -2.28
C LEU A 84 -19.51 -7.98 -1.82
N GLU A 85 -18.49 -8.43 -1.10
CA GLU A 85 -18.31 -9.82 -0.69
C GLU A 85 -18.41 -10.06 0.82
N LEU A 86 -18.75 -11.31 1.15
CA LEU A 86 -18.51 -11.90 2.46
C LEU A 86 -17.22 -12.73 2.41
N TYR A 87 -16.39 -12.64 3.46
CA TYR A 87 -15.31 -13.59 3.64
C TYR A 87 -15.80 -14.84 4.36
N SER A 88 -15.37 -16.01 3.89
CA SER A 88 -15.75 -17.30 4.44
C SER A 88 -14.61 -18.30 4.51
N HIS A 89 -14.65 -19.15 5.54
CA HIS A 89 -13.61 -20.14 5.79
C HIS A 89 -13.47 -21.18 4.67
N ASN A 90 -14.56 -21.50 3.96
CA ASN A 90 -14.60 -22.52 2.92
C ASN A 90 -14.22 -22.00 1.52
N MET A 91 -13.90 -20.72 1.39
CA MET A 91 -13.44 -20.10 0.13
C MET A 91 -11.92 -20.11 -0.01
N THR A 92 -11.23 -20.87 0.83
CA THR A 92 -9.78 -20.98 0.79
C THR A 92 -9.30 -22.33 1.31
N SER A 93 -8.22 -22.83 0.73
CA SER A 93 -7.47 -24.01 1.19
C SER A 93 -6.15 -24.06 0.41
N THR A 94 -5.52 -25.22 0.40
CA THR A 94 -4.34 -25.55 -0.40
C THR A 94 -4.67 -26.69 -1.36
N LYS A 95 -4.09 -26.66 -2.56
CA LYS A 95 -4.19 -27.73 -3.56
C LYS A 95 -2.88 -27.92 -4.29
N CYS A 96 -2.77 -29.03 -5.03
CA CYS A 96 -1.70 -29.26 -5.99
C CYS A 96 -2.29 -29.58 -7.35
N ASP A 97 -1.70 -29.02 -8.40
CA ASP A 97 -2.05 -29.36 -9.79
C ASP A 97 -1.31 -30.63 -10.24
N ASP A 98 -1.72 -31.19 -11.38
CA ASP A 98 -1.15 -32.44 -11.93
C ASP A 98 0.35 -32.31 -12.28
N ASP A 99 0.86 -31.09 -12.44
CA ASP A 99 2.28 -30.80 -12.69
C ASP A 99 3.15 -30.77 -11.42
N GLY A 100 2.53 -30.98 -10.25
CA GLY A 100 3.20 -30.97 -8.95
C GLY A 100 3.27 -29.59 -8.28
N THR A 101 2.74 -28.54 -8.92
CA THR A 101 2.67 -27.20 -8.30
C THR A 101 1.62 -27.19 -7.20
N CYS A 102 2.05 -27.06 -5.95
CA CYS A 102 1.17 -26.86 -4.81
C CYS A 102 1.06 -25.37 -4.43
N TYR A 103 -0.12 -24.97 -3.97
CA TYR A 103 -0.42 -23.58 -3.67
C TYR A 103 -1.61 -23.42 -2.74
N PHE A 104 -1.57 -22.35 -1.97
CA PHE A 104 -2.73 -21.74 -1.34
C PHE A 104 -3.60 -21.06 -2.40
N TYR A 105 -4.92 -21.16 -2.25
CA TYR A 105 -5.86 -20.47 -3.14
C TYR A 105 -6.97 -19.75 -2.37
N ILE A 106 -7.49 -18.70 -3.01
CA ILE A 106 -8.74 -18.03 -2.64
C ILE A 106 -9.70 -18.20 -3.82
N LYS A 107 -10.93 -18.59 -3.51
CA LYS A 107 -12.02 -18.73 -4.46
C LYS A 107 -13.02 -17.61 -4.23
N SER A 108 -13.47 -16.98 -5.31
CA SER A 108 -14.62 -16.08 -5.28
C SER A 108 -15.78 -16.70 -6.06
N VAL A 109 -17.01 -16.53 -5.56
CA VAL A 109 -18.24 -16.98 -6.22
C VAL A 109 -19.33 -15.93 -6.13
N ASP A 110 -20.23 -15.93 -7.10
CA ASP A 110 -21.46 -15.12 -7.06
C ASP A 110 -22.42 -15.78 -6.06
N GLU A 111 -22.80 -15.04 -5.03
CA GLU A 111 -23.73 -15.50 -4.01
C GLU A 111 -24.36 -14.31 -3.30
N VAL A 112 -25.67 -14.12 -3.50
CA VAL A 112 -26.40 -13.03 -2.87
C VAL A 112 -26.67 -13.36 -1.40
N ASN A 113 -26.18 -12.49 -0.53
CA ASN A 113 -26.38 -12.56 0.91
C ASN A 113 -26.91 -11.21 1.41
N VAL A 114 -27.82 -11.27 2.37
CA VAL A 114 -28.33 -10.10 3.09
C VAL A 114 -28.02 -10.27 4.56
N ILE A 115 -27.33 -9.29 5.15
CA ILE A 115 -26.99 -9.30 6.57
C ILE A 115 -27.63 -8.09 7.24
N HIS A 116 -28.36 -8.34 8.32
CA HIS A 116 -28.91 -7.29 9.19
C HIS A 116 -27.81 -6.77 10.11
N VAL A 117 -27.33 -5.54 9.88
CA VAL A 117 -26.22 -4.92 10.61
C VAL A 117 -26.66 -3.65 11.31
N TYR A 118 -26.03 -3.33 12.44
CA TYR A 118 -26.23 -2.05 13.11
C TYR A 118 -25.35 -0.98 12.47
N ASN A 119 -25.96 0.03 11.85
CA ASN A 119 -25.25 1.13 11.22
C ASN A 119 -25.21 2.35 12.16
N MET A 120 -24.01 2.65 12.68
CA MET A 120 -23.78 3.82 13.54
C MET A 120 -23.72 5.15 12.78
N TYR A 121 -23.64 5.11 11.44
CA TYR A 121 -23.54 6.28 10.57
C TYR A 121 -24.91 6.75 10.02
N THR A 122 -26.01 6.13 10.43
CA THR A 122 -27.37 6.65 10.14
C THR A 122 -27.85 7.58 11.25
N HIS A 123 -28.85 8.41 10.96
CA HIS A 123 -29.44 9.33 11.92
C HIS A 123 -30.98 9.15 11.98
N PRO A 124 -31.53 8.46 13.01
CA PRO A 124 -30.82 7.84 14.14
C PRO A 124 -30.04 6.57 13.73
N PRO A 125 -29.01 6.17 14.51
CA PRO A 125 -28.37 4.87 14.35
C PRO A 125 -29.37 3.73 14.49
N GLY A 126 -29.26 2.70 13.65
CA GLY A 126 -30.22 1.61 13.64
C GLY A 126 -29.79 0.41 12.82
N PHE A 127 -30.60 -0.64 12.87
CA PHE A 127 -30.39 -1.82 12.03
C PHE A 127 -30.78 -1.53 10.58
N THR A 128 -29.99 -2.01 9.64
CA THR A 128 -30.20 -1.92 8.20
C THR A 128 -29.76 -3.19 7.50
N ASP A 129 -30.24 -3.39 6.28
CA ASP A 129 -29.92 -4.54 5.44
C ASP A 129 -28.73 -4.18 4.56
N ALA A 130 -27.63 -4.90 4.74
CA ALA A 130 -26.46 -4.83 3.87
C ALA A 130 -26.51 -5.99 2.87
N ASN A 131 -26.38 -5.67 1.59
CA ASN A 131 -26.40 -6.64 0.49
C ASN A 131 -24.96 -6.94 0.06
N PHE A 132 -24.63 -8.21 -0.04
CA PHE A 132 -23.37 -8.72 -0.57
C PHE A 132 -23.71 -9.65 -1.73
N PHE A 133 -23.03 -9.50 -2.85
CA PHE A 133 -23.32 -10.23 -4.09
C PHE A 133 -22.34 -11.38 -4.34
N TYR A 134 -21.27 -11.42 -3.55
CA TYR A 134 -20.19 -12.39 -3.71
C TYR A 134 -19.79 -13.01 -2.38
N ARG A 135 -19.12 -14.16 -2.46
CA ARG A 135 -18.44 -14.79 -1.33
C ARG A 135 -16.99 -15.06 -1.74
N SER A 136 -16.04 -14.69 -0.88
CA SER A 136 -14.60 -14.88 -1.07
C SER A 136 -13.90 -15.26 0.23
N ALA A 137 -12.57 -15.11 0.33
CA ALA A 137 -11.81 -15.33 1.56
C ALA A 137 -10.80 -14.22 1.84
N MET A 138 -10.56 -14.01 3.13
CA MET A 138 -9.41 -13.29 3.69
C MET A 138 -8.71 -14.21 4.68
N VAL A 139 -7.39 -14.28 4.59
CA VAL A 139 -6.51 -15.08 5.46
C VAL A 139 -5.42 -14.18 6.03
N GLN A 140 -5.18 -14.26 7.33
CA GLN A 140 -4.23 -13.39 8.04
C GLN A 140 -3.37 -14.16 9.03
N SER A 141 -2.17 -13.64 9.30
CA SER A 141 -1.27 -14.11 10.35
C SER A 141 -1.37 -13.31 11.67
N TRP A 142 -2.38 -12.44 11.80
CA TRP A 142 -2.56 -11.56 12.96
C TRP A 142 -2.42 -12.26 14.31
N ASN A 143 -1.56 -11.74 15.18
CA ASN A 143 -1.21 -12.32 16.49
C ASN A 143 -0.73 -13.78 16.49
N LYS A 144 -0.38 -14.34 15.32
CA LYS A 144 0.32 -15.63 15.19
C LYS A 144 1.75 -15.41 14.72
N PHE A 145 1.93 -14.67 13.63
CA PHE A 145 3.23 -14.28 13.11
C PHE A 145 3.21 -12.81 12.66
N CYS A 146 4.27 -12.08 13.02
CA CYS A 146 4.55 -10.75 12.49
C CYS A 146 6.05 -10.55 12.42
N TYR A 147 6.51 -9.65 11.56
CA TYR A 147 7.92 -9.30 11.43
C TYR A 147 8.07 -7.78 11.28
N GLN A 148 9.28 -7.26 11.54
CA GLN A 148 9.56 -5.84 11.57
C GLN A 148 10.81 -5.55 10.74
N GLY A 149 10.60 -5.10 9.50
CA GLY A 149 11.68 -4.97 8.51
C GLY A 149 12.19 -6.33 8.02
N GLY A 150 12.57 -6.37 6.74
CA GLY A 150 13.04 -7.59 6.08
C GLY A 150 12.61 -7.65 4.63
N MET A 151 12.72 -8.85 4.05
CA MET A 151 12.27 -9.17 2.70
C MET A 151 11.02 -10.03 2.79
N LEU A 152 9.94 -9.60 2.15
CA LEU A 152 8.80 -10.46 1.84
C LEU A 152 8.82 -10.78 0.36
N GLU A 153 8.85 -12.07 0.04
CA GLU A 153 8.64 -12.55 -1.32
C GLU A 153 7.40 -13.44 -1.38
N VAL A 154 6.52 -13.17 -2.33
CA VAL A 154 5.34 -13.98 -2.60
C VAL A 154 5.30 -14.33 -4.08
N ARG A 155 5.23 -15.62 -4.38
CA ARG A 155 4.99 -16.13 -5.72
C ARG A 155 3.49 -16.36 -5.90
N ALA A 156 2.83 -15.52 -6.70
CA ALA A 156 1.37 -15.53 -6.85
C ALA A 156 0.92 -15.42 -8.32
N GLN A 157 -0.19 -16.08 -8.63
CA GLN A 157 -0.95 -15.88 -9.87
C GLN A 157 -2.24 -15.14 -9.52
N LEU A 158 -2.54 -14.06 -10.25
CA LEU A 158 -3.74 -13.26 -9.99
C LEU A 158 -4.99 -13.92 -10.59
N PRO A 159 -6.15 -13.81 -9.92
CA PRO A 159 -7.43 -14.31 -10.44
C PRO A 159 -7.88 -13.57 -11.70
N GLY A 160 -8.31 -14.31 -12.73
CA GLY A 160 -8.83 -13.74 -13.97
C GLY A 160 -9.56 -14.77 -14.83
N ALA A 161 -10.44 -14.30 -15.72
CA ALA A 161 -11.16 -15.10 -16.70
C ALA A 161 -10.25 -15.43 -17.90
N VAL A 162 -9.32 -16.36 -17.70
CA VAL A 162 -8.24 -16.69 -18.65
C VAL A 162 -8.41 -18.01 -19.40
N SER A 163 -9.55 -18.69 -19.24
CA SER A 163 -9.85 -19.91 -20.00
C SER A 163 -10.17 -19.58 -21.46
N LYS A 164 -9.95 -20.53 -22.38
CA LYS A 164 -10.36 -20.36 -23.79
C LYS A 164 -11.86 -20.06 -23.95
N ALA A 165 -12.68 -20.58 -23.04
CA ALA A 165 -14.13 -20.40 -23.05
C ALA A 165 -14.57 -18.98 -22.61
N SER A 166 -13.73 -18.22 -21.90
CA SER A 166 -14.06 -16.85 -21.51
C SER A 166 -14.13 -15.91 -22.71
N GLY A 167 -13.45 -16.23 -23.81
CA GLY A 167 -13.34 -15.35 -24.97
C GLY A 167 -12.50 -14.09 -24.69
N ASN A 168 -11.66 -14.11 -23.65
CA ASN A 168 -10.79 -12.99 -23.29
C ASN A 168 -9.82 -12.66 -24.45
N PRO A 169 -9.94 -11.46 -25.07
CA PRO A 169 -9.11 -11.07 -26.21
C PRO A 169 -7.65 -10.80 -25.82
N ASP A 170 -7.37 -10.47 -24.55
CA ASP A 170 -6.01 -10.19 -24.09
C ASP A 170 -5.11 -11.44 -24.14
N LEU A 171 -5.70 -12.65 -24.17
CA LEU A 171 -4.96 -13.90 -24.35
C LEU A 171 -4.14 -13.91 -25.66
N ALA A 172 -4.61 -13.20 -26.69
CA ALA A 172 -3.91 -13.09 -27.97
C ALA A 172 -2.67 -12.16 -27.92
N LEU A 173 -2.56 -11.32 -26.88
CA LEU A 173 -1.42 -10.40 -26.69
C LEU A 173 -0.16 -11.14 -26.19
N GLY A 174 -0.30 -12.37 -25.71
CA GLY A 174 0.76 -13.14 -25.07
C GLY A 174 1.11 -12.63 -23.66
N LYS A 175 1.97 -13.36 -22.95
CA LYS A 175 2.29 -13.10 -21.53
C LYS A 175 2.82 -11.68 -21.28
N SER A 176 3.63 -11.15 -22.19
CA SER A 176 4.17 -9.78 -22.11
C SER A 176 3.18 -8.71 -22.60
N GLY A 177 2.03 -9.09 -23.14
CA GLY A 177 0.99 -8.14 -23.55
C GLY A 177 0.52 -7.31 -22.36
N LYS A 178 0.35 -6.00 -22.53
CA LYS A 178 -0.29 -5.17 -21.51
C LYS A 178 -1.77 -5.48 -21.46
N VAL A 179 -2.29 -5.72 -20.26
CA VAL A 179 -3.72 -5.99 -20.04
C VAL A 179 -4.55 -4.77 -20.47
N ALA A 180 -5.63 -5.01 -21.20
CA ALA A 180 -6.42 -3.95 -21.83
C ALA A 180 -7.93 -4.10 -21.58
N THR A 181 -8.43 -5.28 -21.25
CA THR A 181 -9.88 -5.54 -21.10
C THR A 181 -10.27 -5.88 -19.66
N ALA A 182 -10.49 -4.85 -18.84
CA ALA A 182 -10.77 -4.95 -17.40
C ALA A 182 -11.89 -5.94 -17.03
N GLN A 183 -12.93 -6.08 -17.88
CA GLN A 183 -14.07 -6.97 -17.64
C GLN A 183 -13.70 -8.45 -17.43
N TYR A 184 -12.53 -8.89 -17.91
CA TYR A 184 -12.06 -10.26 -17.72
C TYR A 184 -11.25 -10.48 -16.44
N TYR A 185 -11.05 -9.43 -15.65
CA TYR A 185 -10.27 -9.47 -14.42
C TYR A 185 -11.02 -8.69 -13.31
N PRO A 186 -12.22 -9.15 -12.91
CA PRO A 186 -13.19 -8.34 -12.17
C PRO A 186 -12.93 -8.28 -10.66
N THR A 187 -11.91 -8.98 -10.17
CA THR A 187 -11.60 -9.09 -8.74
C THR A 187 -10.46 -8.16 -8.34
N TRP A 188 -10.40 -7.85 -7.04
CA TRP A 188 -9.37 -7.03 -6.41
C TRP A 188 -8.54 -7.89 -5.44
N PRO A 189 -7.53 -8.64 -5.92
CA PRO A 189 -6.61 -9.36 -5.04
C PRO A 189 -5.76 -8.39 -4.19
N GLY A 190 -5.51 -8.80 -2.95
CA GLY A 190 -4.66 -8.09 -2.00
C GLY A 190 -3.61 -9.01 -1.39
N ILE A 191 -2.36 -8.56 -1.43
CA ILE A 191 -1.22 -9.08 -0.66
C ILE A 191 -0.62 -7.91 0.08
N TRP A 192 -0.85 -7.86 1.38
CA TRP A 192 -0.56 -6.67 2.16
C TRP A 192 -0.26 -7.00 3.60
N MET A 193 0.18 -5.98 4.32
CA MET A 193 0.62 -6.10 5.70
C MET A 193 0.10 -4.94 6.51
N MET A 194 -0.23 -5.20 7.77
CA MET A 194 -0.75 -4.18 8.67
C MET A 194 -0.08 -4.30 10.04
N GLY A 195 0.16 -3.16 10.69
CA GLY A 195 0.71 -3.13 12.05
C GLY A 195 -0.15 -3.92 13.04
N ASN A 196 0.49 -4.78 13.83
CA ASN A 196 -0.17 -5.82 14.63
C ASN A 196 -1.05 -5.29 15.79
N LEU A 197 -0.99 -3.98 16.09
CA LEU A 197 -1.86 -3.32 17.08
C LEU A 197 -3.31 -3.15 16.58
N GLY A 198 -3.54 -3.23 15.28
CA GLY A 198 -4.87 -3.29 14.67
C GLY A 198 -5.11 -4.64 14.01
N ARG A 199 -6.37 -4.99 13.80
CA ARG A 199 -6.77 -6.17 13.03
C ARG A 199 -7.64 -5.73 11.87
N SER A 200 -7.18 -6.01 10.65
CA SER A 200 -7.85 -5.70 9.40
C SER A 200 -9.31 -6.14 9.45
N ILE A 201 -10.19 -5.29 8.92
CA ILE A 201 -11.66 -5.42 8.91
C ILE A 201 -12.36 -5.52 10.30
N PHE A 202 -11.63 -5.33 11.42
CA PHE A 202 -12.20 -5.15 12.76
C PHE A 202 -12.11 -3.68 13.20
N SER A 203 -13.09 -2.87 12.79
CA SER A 203 -13.08 -1.41 12.96
C SER A 203 -12.85 -0.92 14.39
N ALA A 204 -13.29 -1.67 15.41
CA ALA A 204 -13.04 -1.32 16.81
C ALA A 204 -11.54 -1.33 17.19
N SER A 205 -10.73 -2.13 16.49
CA SER A 205 -9.28 -2.20 16.66
C SER A 205 -8.54 -1.22 15.76
N THR A 206 -9.07 -0.88 14.58
CA THR A 206 -8.42 0.00 13.60
C THR A 206 -8.77 1.48 13.78
N ASN A 207 -9.90 1.80 14.41
CA ASN A 207 -10.30 3.18 14.68
C ASN A 207 -9.22 3.94 15.47
N ARG A 208 -8.75 5.05 14.88
CA ARG A 208 -7.68 5.91 15.42
C ARG A 208 -6.33 5.19 15.61
N MET A 209 -6.16 4.03 14.99
CA MET A 209 -4.94 3.22 15.00
C MET A 209 -4.37 3.12 13.59
N TRP A 210 -5.23 2.76 12.63
CA TRP A 210 -4.89 2.72 11.22
C TRP A 210 -5.05 4.11 10.58
N PRO A 211 -4.17 4.52 9.66
CA PRO A 211 -2.86 3.95 9.34
C PRO A 211 -1.73 4.76 10.01
N PHE A 212 -1.80 5.02 11.32
CA PHE A 212 -0.87 5.95 11.98
C PHE A 212 0.59 5.46 11.95
N SER A 213 1.48 6.38 11.55
CA SER A 213 2.95 6.25 11.60
C SER A 213 3.54 7.56 12.16
N TYR A 214 3.13 7.92 13.39
CA TYR A 214 3.41 9.24 13.96
C TYR A 214 3.74 9.15 15.45
N ASN A 215 4.84 9.80 15.83
CA ASN A 215 5.41 9.73 17.19
C ASN A 215 5.82 11.12 17.72
N LYS A 216 4.96 12.13 17.57
CA LYS A 216 5.22 13.49 18.07
C LYS A 216 4.04 14.06 18.85
N CYS A 217 4.34 14.84 19.88
CA CYS A 217 3.33 15.60 20.63
C CYS A 217 3.35 17.09 20.21
N GLU A 218 2.59 17.41 19.17
CA GLU A 218 2.57 18.75 18.57
C GLU A 218 1.10 19.18 18.29
N PRO A 219 0.33 19.56 19.33
CA PRO A 219 -1.12 19.79 19.22
C PRO A 219 -1.50 20.96 18.29
N SER A 220 -0.55 21.83 17.95
CA SER A 220 -0.74 22.90 16.96
C SER A 220 -0.67 22.42 15.50
N VAL A 221 -0.05 21.26 15.26
CA VAL A 221 0.12 20.64 13.93
C VAL A 221 -0.90 19.53 13.73
N PHE A 222 -1.08 18.68 14.74
CA PHE A 222 -2.01 17.55 14.69
C PHE A 222 -2.70 17.37 16.04
N ASN A 223 -4.05 17.26 16.01
CA ASN A 223 -4.81 16.96 17.20
C ASN A 223 -4.59 15.51 17.64
N SER A 224 -3.81 15.32 18.69
CA SER A 224 -3.41 14.01 19.23
C SER A 224 -4.57 13.12 19.67
N SER A 225 -5.76 13.67 19.97
CA SER A 225 -6.94 12.86 20.34
C SER A 225 -7.43 11.95 19.21
N ASN A 226 -7.00 12.23 17.97
CA ASN A 226 -7.29 11.43 16.79
C ASN A 226 -6.38 10.21 16.63
N GLN A 227 -5.28 10.12 17.37
CA GLN A 227 -4.42 8.94 17.44
C GLN A 227 -4.62 8.27 18.80
N ARG A 228 -5.05 7.00 18.81
CA ARG A 228 -5.44 6.30 20.03
C ARG A 228 -4.26 6.08 20.99
N ILE A 229 -3.08 5.79 20.47
CA ILE A 229 -1.84 5.70 21.23
C ILE A 229 -0.94 6.85 20.76
N SER A 230 -0.96 7.96 21.49
CA SER A 230 -0.29 9.20 21.08
C SER A 230 0.94 9.50 21.92
N ALA A 231 1.95 10.13 21.32
CA ALA A 231 3.13 10.63 22.03
C ALA A 231 2.82 11.74 23.06
N CYS A 232 1.60 12.30 23.07
CA CYS A 232 1.17 13.22 24.12
C CYS A 232 0.71 12.54 25.41
N ASP A 233 0.54 11.21 25.41
CA ASP A 233 0.05 10.47 26.57
C ASP A 233 1.21 9.90 27.39
N ALA A 234 1.39 10.42 28.60
CA ALA A 234 2.39 9.94 29.55
C ALA A 234 1.97 8.62 30.24
N ASN A 235 0.70 8.22 30.14
CA ASN A 235 0.16 7.03 30.82
C ASN A 235 -0.78 6.22 29.91
N PRO A 236 -0.28 5.70 28.77
CA PRO A 236 -1.13 4.97 27.80
C PRO A 236 -1.67 3.63 28.32
N GLY A 237 -1.12 3.11 29.43
CA GLY A 237 -1.51 1.84 30.02
C GLY A 237 -1.06 0.62 29.21
N TYR A 238 -1.54 -0.57 29.60
CA TYR A 238 -1.39 -1.83 28.84
C TYR A 238 0.04 -2.23 28.44
N GLY A 239 1.05 -1.79 29.21
CA GLY A 239 2.47 -2.06 28.92
C GLY A 239 3.06 -1.24 27.77
N LEU A 240 2.34 -0.23 27.28
CA LEU A 240 2.84 0.71 26.28
C LEU A 240 3.78 1.75 26.92
N ASN A 241 4.76 2.22 26.14
CA ASN A 241 5.71 3.20 26.61
C ASN A 241 5.07 4.59 26.76
N PRO A 242 5.32 5.30 27.88
CA PRO A 242 4.96 6.71 28.02
C PRO A 242 5.49 7.58 26.86
N ASN A 243 4.66 8.50 26.37
CA ASN A 243 5.00 9.49 25.34
C ASN A 243 5.52 8.87 24.03
N GLN A 244 5.03 7.68 23.66
CA GLN A 244 5.32 7.06 22.38
C GLN A 244 4.03 6.89 21.57
N GLY A 245 3.95 7.60 20.45
CA GLY A 245 2.89 7.43 19.46
C GLY A 245 3.07 6.12 18.70
N ARG A 246 1.98 5.37 18.58
CA ARG A 246 1.94 4.06 17.91
C ARG A 246 0.70 3.96 17.03
N GLY A 247 0.68 2.98 16.13
CA GLY A 247 -0.41 2.82 15.18
C GLY A 247 -0.49 1.43 14.57
N ALA A 248 -1.28 1.32 13.51
CA ALA A 248 -1.39 0.13 12.67
C ALA A 248 -1.25 0.57 11.20
N PRO A 249 -0.06 1.01 10.77
CA PRO A 249 0.19 1.41 9.39
C PRO A 249 0.11 0.20 8.45
N GLU A 250 0.02 0.48 7.16
CA GLU A 250 -0.23 -0.53 6.13
C GLU A 250 0.77 -0.43 4.98
N ILE A 251 1.19 -1.60 4.48
CA ILE A 251 2.02 -1.76 3.29
C ILE A 251 1.35 -2.75 2.35
N ASP A 252 1.00 -2.30 1.16
CA ASP A 252 0.46 -3.14 0.11
C ASP A 252 1.61 -3.60 -0.78
N VAL A 253 1.94 -4.90 -0.73
CA VAL A 253 2.89 -5.50 -1.69
C VAL A 253 2.27 -5.41 -3.08
N LEU A 254 1.00 -5.83 -3.18
CA LEU A 254 0.13 -5.51 -4.29
C LEU A 254 -1.31 -5.43 -3.76
N GLU A 255 -2.02 -4.40 -4.18
CA GLU A 255 -3.45 -4.27 -3.94
C GLU A 255 -4.10 -3.73 -5.23
N GLY A 256 -5.05 -4.48 -5.78
CA GLY A 256 -5.76 -4.07 -7.00
C GLY A 256 -5.92 -5.23 -7.97
N GLY A 257 -6.50 -4.95 -9.13
CA GLY A 257 -6.75 -5.93 -10.17
C GLY A 257 -7.17 -5.24 -11.46
N GLY A 258 -7.68 -5.98 -12.44
CA GLY A 258 -8.00 -5.36 -13.72
C GLY A 258 -6.74 -5.02 -14.52
N LEU A 259 -6.57 -3.73 -14.80
CA LEU A 259 -5.53 -3.21 -15.70
C LEU A 259 -4.22 -2.86 -14.98
N ALA A 260 -4.27 -2.66 -13.66
CA ALA A 260 -3.15 -2.20 -12.85
C ALA A 260 -3.32 -2.64 -11.40
N VAL A 261 -2.21 -2.74 -10.68
CA VAL A 261 -2.20 -2.92 -9.22
C VAL A 261 -1.47 -1.75 -8.58
N SER A 262 -1.81 -1.47 -7.33
CA SER A 262 -1.18 -0.47 -6.48
C SER A 262 -0.10 -1.12 -5.61
N SER A 263 1.03 -0.44 -5.51
CA SER A 263 2.04 -0.65 -4.47
C SER A 263 2.04 0.58 -3.57
N SER A 264 1.83 0.40 -2.27
CA SER A 264 1.28 1.47 -1.42
C SER A 264 1.78 1.43 0.03
N LEU A 265 1.98 2.61 0.61
CA LEU A 265 2.08 2.83 2.06
C LEU A 265 0.89 3.69 2.50
N GLN A 266 0.04 3.18 3.37
CA GLN A 266 -0.96 4.03 4.02
C GLN A 266 -0.38 4.64 5.30
N ILE A 267 -0.55 5.96 5.45
CA ILE A 267 0.07 6.75 6.51
C ILE A 267 -0.87 7.82 7.05
N ALA A 268 -0.80 8.03 8.36
CA ALA A 268 -1.47 9.12 9.05
C ALA A 268 -0.54 9.73 10.13
N PRO A 269 -0.67 11.05 10.41
CA PRO A 269 -1.60 12.01 9.80
C PRO A 269 -1.26 12.35 8.35
N GLY A 270 -2.25 12.33 7.46
CA GLY A 270 -2.08 12.77 6.07
C GLY A 270 -1.79 14.27 5.97
N MET A 271 -1.36 14.71 4.79
CA MET A 271 -0.98 16.10 4.53
C MET A 271 -2.15 17.08 4.71
N PRO A 272 -1.91 18.27 5.29
CA PRO A 272 -2.86 19.38 5.25
C PRO A 272 -3.15 19.83 3.81
N ASP A 273 -4.30 20.50 3.60
CA ASP A 273 -4.70 21.01 2.27
C ASP A 273 -3.69 21.97 1.64
N ASP A 274 -2.85 22.59 2.47
CA ASP A 274 -1.82 23.50 2.01
C ASP A 274 -0.75 22.82 1.13
N TYR A 275 -0.58 21.52 1.28
CA TYR A 275 0.42 20.70 0.58
C TYR A 275 -0.18 19.73 -0.44
N ARG A 276 -1.50 19.78 -0.65
CA ARG A 276 -2.22 18.95 -1.63
C ARG A 276 -2.31 19.63 -2.97
N MET A 277 -2.64 18.84 -4.00
CA MET A 277 -2.99 19.33 -5.33
C MET A 277 -3.99 20.48 -5.26
N LEU A 278 -3.80 21.51 -6.08
CA LEU A 278 -4.76 22.61 -6.15
C LEU A 278 -6.10 22.09 -6.67
N GLY A 279 -7.19 22.54 -6.06
CA GLY A 279 -8.54 22.15 -6.47
C GLY A 279 -8.90 22.68 -7.86
N ALA A 280 -9.66 21.90 -8.62
CA ALA A 280 -10.27 22.35 -9.85
C ALA A 280 -11.31 23.45 -9.57
N ASP A 281 -11.36 24.48 -10.42
CA ASP A 281 -12.31 25.58 -10.33
C ASP A 281 -13.52 25.28 -11.24
N PRO A 282 -14.73 25.01 -10.68
CA PRO A 282 -15.90 24.72 -11.48
C PRO A 282 -16.31 25.84 -12.44
N SER A 283 -15.89 27.09 -12.17
CA SER A 283 -16.20 28.23 -13.04
C SER A 283 -15.46 28.19 -14.37
N THR A 284 -14.39 27.41 -14.49
CA THR A 284 -13.66 27.21 -15.76
C THR A 284 -14.26 26.07 -16.61
N GLY A 285 -15.35 25.45 -16.15
CA GLY A 285 -15.95 24.27 -16.78
C GLY A 285 -15.32 22.95 -16.34
N ASP A 286 -14.39 22.99 -15.39
CA ASP A 286 -13.83 21.78 -14.79
C ASP A 286 -14.90 21.08 -13.93
N TYR A 287 -14.91 19.76 -14.00
CA TYR A 287 -15.74 18.90 -13.16
C TYR A 287 -14.85 18.02 -12.28
N GLY A 288 -15.40 17.53 -11.18
CA GLY A 288 -14.64 16.90 -10.09
C GLY A 288 -13.82 15.65 -10.44
N SER A 289 -13.83 15.15 -11.68
CA SER A 289 -12.99 14.02 -12.13
C SER A 289 -12.02 14.35 -13.27
N CYS A 290 -11.95 15.61 -13.73
CA CYS A 290 -11.02 16.02 -14.80
C CYS A 290 -9.55 15.70 -14.46
N PHE A 291 -9.20 15.71 -13.18
CA PHE A 291 -7.82 15.52 -12.73
C PHE A 291 -7.34 14.08 -12.95
N TYR A 292 -8.22 13.08 -12.87
CA TYR A 292 -7.88 11.68 -13.15
C TYR A 292 -7.49 11.46 -14.61
N ALA A 293 -8.06 12.27 -15.51
CA ALA A 293 -7.71 12.28 -16.94
C ALA A 293 -6.65 13.32 -17.29
N TYR A 294 -6.12 14.06 -16.30
CA TYR A 294 -5.19 15.17 -16.49
C TYR A 294 -5.67 16.23 -17.48
N GLY A 295 -6.99 16.44 -17.53
CA GLY A 295 -7.67 17.30 -18.49
C GLY A 295 -8.30 18.56 -17.89
N CYS A 296 -8.03 18.87 -16.62
CA CYS A 296 -8.50 20.11 -16.00
C CYS A 296 -7.88 21.33 -16.70
N THR A 297 -8.71 22.36 -16.89
CA THR A 297 -8.32 23.66 -17.42
C THR A 297 -7.70 24.55 -16.34
N THR A 298 -8.07 24.33 -15.08
CA THR A 298 -7.53 25.04 -13.91
C THR A 298 -6.03 24.79 -13.77
N PRO A 299 -5.20 25.85 -13.75
CA PRO A 299 -3.78 25.72 -13.49
C PRO A 299 -3.49 25.02 -12.16
N GLY A 300 -2.72 23.93 -12.21
CA GLY A 300 -2.32 23.18 -11.02
C GLY A 300 -3.27 22.08 -10.57
N ALA A 301 -4.41 21.90 -11.23
CA ALA A 301 -5.37 20.86 -10.85
C ALA A 301 -5.12 19.50 -11.51
N ASN A 302 -4.14 19.39 -12.42
CA ASN A 302 -3.83 18.13 -13.10
C ASN A 302 -2.73 17.33 -12.40
N HIS A 303 -1.61 17.99 -12.08
CA HIS A 303 -0.46 17.37 -11.44
C HIS A 303 0.04 18.29 -10.34
N ILE A 304 0.54 17.69 -9.27
CA ILE A 304 1.07 18.44 -8.13
C ILE A 304 2.35 19.17 -8.56
N ASP A 305 2.47 20.44 -8.17
CA ASP A 305 3.56 21.35 -8.54
C ASP A 305 3.77 21.58 -10.06
N VAL A 306 2.72 21.40 -10.87
CA VAL A 306 2.70 21.69 -12.33
C VAL A 306 1.51 22.58 -12.70
N PRO A 307 1.68 23.79 -13.27
CA PRO A 307 2.95 24.42 -13.63
C PRO A 307 3.77 24.88 -12.41
N THR A 308 5.10 24.72 -12.48
CA THR A 308 6.01 24.91 -11.34
C THR A 308 6.01 26.34 -10.80
N ALA A 309 6.10 27.34 -11.67
CA ALA A 309 6.10 28.74 -11.25
C ALA A 309 4.75 29.18 -10.67
N TYR A 310 3.65 28.60 -11.15
CA TYR A 310 2.31 28.90 -10.65
C TYR A 310 2.12 28.37 -9.23
N TYR A 311 2.52 27.13 -8.97
CA TYR A 311 2.50 26.57 -7.61
C TYR A 311 3.37 27.38 -6.64
N LEU A 312 4.60 27.71 -7.05
CA LEU A 312 5.49 28.54 -6.22
C LEU A 312 4.88 29.90 -5.90
N GLN A 313 4.21 30.54 -6.87
CA GLN A 313 3.50 31.81 -6.65
C GLN A 313 2.32 31.65 -5.68
N LYS A 314 1.56 30.55 -5.77
CA LYS A 314 0.36 30.31 -4.95
C LYS A 314 0.68 29.88 -3.52
N ARG A 315 1.70 29.05 -3.33
CA ARG A 315 2.02 28.42 -2.04
C ARG A 315 3.26 29.01 -1.37
N GLY A 316 4.27 29.40 -2.16
CA GLY A 316 5.57 29.83 -1.64
C GLY A 316 6.45 28.69 -1.08
N HIS A 317 6.01 27.43 -1.21
CA HIS A 317 6.73 26.22 -0.84
C HIS A 317 6.34 25.09 -1.81
N LYS A 318 7.09 23.97 -1.76
CA LYS A 318 6.75 22.76 -2.51
C LYS A 318 5.55 22.04 -1.90
N SER A 319 4.88 21.23 -2.69
CA SER A 319 3.76 20.39 -2.27
C SER A 319 4.15 18.91 -2.30
N TRP A 320 3.33 18.05 -1.70
CA TRP A 320 3.45 16.59 -1.78
C TRP A 320 4.74 15.93 -1.24
N TYR A 321 4.73 14.60 -1.20
CA TYR A 321 5.89 13.78 -0.87
C TYR A 321 6.98 13.95 -1.94
N GLN A 322 8.25 13.90 -1.53
CA GLN A 322 9.40 14.18 -2.39
C GLN A 322 10.31 12.96 -2.51
N GLY A 323 11.00 12.81 -3.64
CA GLY A 323 12.03 11.79 -3.83
C GLY A 323 11.51 10.37 -3.97
N LEU A 324 10.27 10.21 -4.44
CA LEU A 324 9.71 8.90 -4.75
C LEU A 324 10.43 8.31 -5.97
N GLN A 325 10.72 7.02 -5.93
CA GLN A 325 11.56 6.34 -6.93
C GLN A 325 10.70 5.37 -7.74
N TYR A 326 10.73 5.48 -9.07
CA TYR A 326 9.91 4.66 -9.98
C TYR A 326 10.78 4.04 -11.06
N ALA A 327 10.56 2.75 -11.37
CA ALA A 327 11.28 2.02 -12.41
C ALA A 327 10.35 1.16 -13.25
N SER A 328 10.77 0.87 -14.48
CA SER A 328 9.96 0.15 -15.46
C SER A 328 9.57 -1.25 -14.99
N ASN A 329 8.31 -1.62 -15.23
CA ASN A 329 7.92 -3.02 -15.28
C ASN A 329 8.40 -3.60 -16.63
N ASN A 330 9.47 -4.38 -16.59
CA ASN A 330 10.12 -4.92 -17.78
C ASN A 330 9.45 -6.20 -18.33
N GLU A 331 8.43 -6.74 -17.65
CA GLU A 331 7.67 -7.90 -18.13
C GLU A 331 6.70 -7.54 -19.27
N CYS A 332 6.36 -6.26 -19.41
CA CYS A 332 5.57 -5.78 -20.53
C CYS A 332 6.39 -5.68 -21.81
N ALA A 333 5.74 -5.95 -22.95
CA ALA A 333 6.30 -5.72 -24.27
C ALA A 333 6.74 -4.26 -24.45
N GLN A 334 7.87 -4.08 -25.12
CA GLN A 334 8.45 -2.77 -25.39
C GLN A 334 7.61 -2.00 -26.42
N ASN A 335 7.53 -0.69 -26.23
CA ASN A 335 6.94 0.26 -27.16
C ASN A 335 7.83 1.52 -27.24
N ALA A 336 8.40 1.74 -28.42
CA ALA A 336 9.31 2.87 -28.67
C ALA A 336 8.65 4.24 -28.39
N SER A 337 7.31 4.36 -28.48
CA SER A 337 6.63 5.63 -28.18
C SER A 337 6.61 5.98 -26.69
N LEU A 338 6.90 5.01 -25.82
CA LEU A 338 6.98 5.19 -24.37
C LEU A 338 8.41 5.44 -23.88
N GLN A 339 9.41 5.33 -24.76
CA GLN A 339 10.81 5.50 -24.40
C GLN A 339 11.13 6.96 -24.04
N GLN A 340 11.95 7.14 -23.01
CA GLN A 340 12.42 8.43 -22.55
C GLN A 340 13.94 8.52 -22.53
N SER A 341 14.44 9.75 -22.52
CA SER A 341 15.85 10.08 -22.32
C SER A 341 16.01 10.89 -21.04
N TYR A 342 16.94 10.47 -20.18
CA TYR A 342 17.26 11.19 -18.95
C TYR A 342 17.61 12.65 -19.19
N ASN A 343 18.47 12.95 -20.18
CA ASN A 343 18.90 14.32 -20.45
C ASN A 343 17.72 15.23 -20.79
N THR A 344 16.73 14.72 -21.53
CA THR A 344 15.51 15.46 -21.86
C THR A 344 14.67 15.74 -20.62
N ILE A 345 14.39 14.70 -19.82
CA ILE A 345 13.54 14.82 -18.64
C ILE A 345 14.21 15.68 -17.56
N ALA A 346 15.48 15.44 -17.27
CA ALA A 346 16.24 16.22 -16.29
C ALA A 346 16.32 17.71 -16.69
N ALA A 347 16.52 18.01 -17.99
CA ALA A 347 16.51 19.39 -18.47
C ALA A 347 15.12 20.04 -18.32
N SER A 348 14.05 19.30 -18.60
CA SER A 348 12.66 19.77 -18.45
C SER A 348 12.33 20.11 -16.99
N ILE A 349 12.60 19.18 -16.07
CA ILE A 349 12.38 19.39 -14.62
C ILE A 349 13.20 20.59 -14.11
N LYS A 350 14.47 20.69 -14.50
CA LYS A 350 15.34 21.80 -14.12
C LYS A 350 14.85 23.15 -14.64
N ALA A 351 14.25 23.19 -15.84
CA ALA A 351 13.70 24.41 -16.41
C ALA A 351 12.42 24.89 -15.71
N GLY A 352 11.75 24.00 -14.97
CA GLY A 352 10.43 24.23 -14.40
C GLY A 352 9.34 24.10 -15.46
N LEU A 353 8.32 23.29 -15.16
CA LEU A 353 7.27 22.99 -16.11
C LEU A 353 6.32 24.17 -16.26
N LYS A 354 5.99 24.50 -17.51
CA LYS A 354 5.13 25.64 -17.86
C LYS A 354 3.76 25.18 -18.32
N GLU A 355 3.68 23.96 -18.80
CA GLU A 355 2.46 23.30 -19.25
C GLU A 355 1.53 23.05 -18.06
N ASN A 356 0.22 23.04 -18.33
CA ASN A 356 -0.77 22.71 -17.31
C ASN A 356 -0.88 21.20 -17.01
N SER A 357 -0.28 20.36 -17.86
CA SER A 357 -0.34 18.92 -17.72
C SER A 357 0.96 18.28 -18.22
N CYS A 358 1.38 17.22 -17.54
CA CYS A 358 2.56 16.46 -17.88
C CYS A 358 2.40 15.67 -19.18
N SER A 359 3.53 15.38 -19.81
CA SER A 359 3.65 14.42 -20.91
C SER A 359 4.91 13.59 -20.74
N LEU A 360 5.02 12.48 -21.47
CA LEU A 360 6.26 11.68 -21.52
C LEU A 360 7.47 12.44 -22.09
N LYS A 361 7.30 13.66 -22.62
CA LYS A 361 8.41 14.51 -23.07
C LYS A 361 8.84 15.54 -22.03
N THR A 362 7.96 15.86 -21.08
CA THR A 362 8.16 16.95 -20.12
C THR A 362 8.32 16.48 -18.68
N CYS A 363 7.76 15.32 -18.33
CA CYS A 363 7.80 14.75 -16.98
C CYS A 363 8.46 13.37 -16.97
N PRO A 364 8.92 12.90 -15.79
CA PRO A 364 9.24 11.50 -15.57
C PRO A 364 8.09 10.59 -16.02
N ALA A 365 8.40 9.36 -16.43
CA ALA A 365 7.38 8.42 -16.92
C ALA A 365 6.31 8.09 -15.87
N SER A 366 6.60 8.32 -14.59
CA SER A 366 5.65 8.20 -13.49
C SER A 366 4.64 9.34 -13.38
N TYR A 367 4.83 10.43 -14.14
CA TYR A 367 4.09 11.70 -14.01
C TYR A 367 4.29 12.42 -12.66
N ASP A 368 5.21 11.96 -11.82
CA ASP A 368 5.65 12.66 -10.61
C ASP A 368 6.86 13.54 -10.90
N VAL A 369 6.68 14.86 -10.84
CA VAL A 369 7.76 15.84 -11.04
C VAL A 369 8.72 15.95 -9.86
N HIS A 370 8.39 15.33 -8.72
CA HIS A 370 9.23 15.20 -7.54
C HIS A 370 9.93 13.85 -7.44
N SER A 371 9.78 13.00 -8.47
CA SER A 371 10.47 11.73 -8.54
C SER A 371 11.98 11.93 -8.48
N ASP A 372 12.65 11.05 -7.73
CA ASP A 372 14.11 10.94 -7.77
C ASP A 372 14.54 10.54 -9.20
N LEU A 373 15.54 11.24 -9.74
CA LEU A 373 16.15 10.97 -11.05
C LEU A 373 17.61 10.51 -10.92
N GLY A 374 18.04 10.13 -9.72
CA GLY A 374 19.34 9.54 -9.44
C GLY A 374 19.50 8.15 -10.06
N LEU A 375 20.73 7.65 -10.07
CA LEU A 375 21.04 6.32 -10.60
C LEU A 375 20.37 5.24 -9.75
N ILE A 376 19.80 4.23 -10.40
CA ILE A 376 19.24 3.07 -9.73
C ILE A 376 20.36 2.36 -8.97
N ASP A 377 20.20 2.25 -7.64
CA ASP A 377 21.19 1.71 -6.71
C ASP A 377 22.58 2.39 -6.78
N GLY A 378 22.65 3.63 -7.29
CA GLY A 378 23.90 4.39 -7.39
C GLY A 378 24.92 3.84 -8.39
N ARG A 379 24.50 2.96 -9.32
CA ARG A 379 25.38 2.25 -10.26
C ARG A 379 24.78 2.16 -11.66
N GLY A 380 25.62 1.87 -12.66
CA GLY A 380 25.19 1.73 -14.04
C GLY A 380 24.81 3.07 -14.69
N GLU A 381 23.94 3.02 -15.70
CA GLU A 381 23.53 4.18 -16.52
C GLU A 381 22.04 4.52 -16.40
N HIS A 382 21.25 3.63 -15.77
CA HIS A 382 19.80 3.83 -15.65
C HIS A 382 19.46 4.67 -14.42
N HIS A 383 18.57 5.62 -14.65
CA HIS A 383 18.05 6.53 -13.65
C HIS A 383 16.62 6.16 -13.27
N TRP A 384 16.24 6.41 -12.03
CA TRP A 384 14.85 6.41 -11.59
C TRP A 384 14.01 7.42 -12.41
N GLY A 385 12.71 7.16 -12.52
CA GLY A 385 11.75 8.03 -13.20
C GLY A 385 11.83 8.06 -14.74
N VAL A 386 12.79 7.35 -15.36
CA VAL A 386 13.00 7.37 -16.82
C VAL A 386 12.72 5.98 -17.43
N ASN A 387 11.80 5.93 -18.39
CA ASN A 387 11.46 4.67 -19.08
C ASN A 387 12.38 4.41 -20.29
N TYR A 388 13.57 3.84 -20.05
CA TYR A 388 14.54 3.56 -21.13
C TYR A 388 14.05 2.51 -22.13
N ASN A 389 13.36 1.48 -21.65
CA ASN A 389 12.94 0.34 -22.47
C ASN A 389 11.60 0.57 -23.18
N GLY A 390 10.82 1.57 -22.73
CA GLY A 390 9.49 1.84 -23.27
C GLY A 390 8.48 0.75 -22.92
N THR A 391 8.63 0.10 -21.77
CA THR A 391 7.69 -0.92 -21.28
C THR A 391 6.61 -0.28 -20.40
N CYS A 392 5.79 -1.08 -19.72
CA CYS A 392 4.90 -0.57 -18.68
C CYS A 392 5.70 0.15 -17.60
N PHE A 393 5.16 1.26 -17.10
CA PHE A 393 5.83 2.08 -16.10
C PHE A 393 4.87 2.40 -14.94
N PRO A 394 5.28 2.21 -13.69
CA PRO A 394 4.53 2.64 -12.51
C PRO A 394 4.30 4.15 -12.53
N VAL A 395 3.04 4.56 -12.41
CA VAL A 395 2.64 5.96 -12.36
C VAL A 395 2.28 6.36 -10.94
N MET A 396 2.53 7.61 -10.58
CA MET A 396 2.07 8.17 -9.32
C MET A 396 0.55 8.09 -9.28
N ASN A 397 0.03 7.49 -8.22
CA ASN A 397 -1.38 7.62 -7.92
C ASN A 397 -1.54 8.91 -7.11
N SER A 398 -2.21 9.91 -7.71
CA SER A 398 -2.49 11.20 -7.05
C SER A 398 -3.57 11.07 -5.97
N TYR A 399 -3.60 9.94 -5.26
CA TYR A 399 -4.58 9.60 -4.25
C TYR A 399 -4.59 10.69 -3.18
N THR A 400 -5.67 11.46 -3.12
CA THR A 400 -5.81 12.58 -2.20
C THR A 400 -6.14 12.14 -0.77
N GLY A 401 -5.95 10.85 -0.45
CA GLY A 401 -6.27 10.32 0.86
C GLY A 401 -7.77 10.18 1.10
N SER A 402 -8.11 9.78 2.34
CA SER A 402 -9.47 9.87 2.87
C SER A 402 -9.49 10.70 4.14
N TYR A 403 -10.58 11.43 4.35
CA TYR A 403 -10.84 12.13 5.61
C TYR A 403 -11.76 11.27 6.47
N LEU A 404 -11.19 10.62 7.47
CA LEU A 404 -11.90 9.70 8.35
C LEU A 404 -12.61 10.49 9.45
N CYS A 405 -13.87 10.16 9.70
CA CYS A 405 -14.71 10.87 10.68
C CYS A 405 -15.55 9.91 11.52
N ASP A 406 -15.80 10.32 12.76
CA ASP A 406 -16.88 9.75 13.57
C ASP A 406 -18.27 10.12 13.00
N PRO A 407 -19.34 9.35 13.29
CA PRO A 407 -20.70 9.63 12.81
C PRO A 407 -21.29 10.99 13.20
N ASP A 408 -20.82 11.60 14.29
CA ASP A 408 -21.38 12.85 14.79
C ASP A 408 -20.61 14.10 14.31
N ASN A 409 -19.63 13.89 13.42
CA ASN A 409 -18.73 14.92 12.95
C ASN A 409 -19.39 15.86 11.92
N THR A 410 -19.17 17.17 12.05
CA THR A 410 -19.73 18.19 11.16
C THR A 410 -18.69 18.77 10.19
N ASN A 411 -17.48 18.20 10.15
CA ASN A 411 -16.43 18.69 9.27
C ASN A 411 -16.79 18.40 7.81
N LEU A 412 -16.75 19.43 6.96
CA LEU A 412 -17.15 19.34 5.55
C LEU A 412 -16.29 18.37 4.72
N LYS A 413 -15.13 17.94 5.23
CA LYS A 413 -14.30 16.92 4.58
C LYS A 413 -14.78 15.50 4.80
N CYS A 414 -15.64 15.24 5.79
CA CYS A 414 -16.22 13.92 5.98
C CYS A 414 -17.06 13.54 4.76
N THR A 415 -17.06 12.27 4.36
CA THR A 415 -17.87 11.79 3.21
C THR A 415 -19.35 12.08 3.38
N SER A 416 -19.86 12.04 4.61
CA SER A 416 -21.25 12.36 4.95
C SER A 416 -21.27 13.11 6.29
N PRO A 417 -21.00 14.43 6.28
CA PRO A 417 -20.95 15.20 7.52
C PRO A 417 -22.33 15.28 8.14
N ARG A 418 -22.42 15.09 9.47
CA ARG A 418 -23.67 15.26 10.20
C ARG A 418 -24.12 16.72 10.07
N ASN A 419 -25.39 16.92 9.75
CA ASN A 419 -25.99 18.24 9.81
C ASN A 419 -25.97 18.75 11.26
N SER A 420 -25.49 19.98 11.49
CA SER A 420 -25.40 20.57 12.83
C SER A 420 -26.73 20.61 13.58
N SER A 421 -27.87 20.63 12.87
CA SER A 421 -29.22 20.60 13.47
C SER A 421 -29.68 19.21 13.92
N THR A 422 -29.10 18.13 13.38
CA THR A 422 -29.41 16.75 13.77
C THR A 422 -28.76 16.46 15.12
N PRO A 423 -29.47 15.98 16.16
CA PRO A 423 -28.85 15.64 17.44
C PRO A 423 -27.69 14.64 17.29
N LYS A 424 -26.66 14.78 18.13
CA LYS A 424 -25.57 13.80 18.20
C LYS A 424 -26.11 12.46 18.67
N SER A 425 -25.64 11.39 18.04
CA SER A 425 -25.96 10.02 18.42
C SER A 425 -25.20 9.55 19.67
N GLY A 426 -23.98 10.04 19.87
CA GLY A 426 -23.08 9.56 20.93
C GLY A 426 -22.57 8.14 20.71
N ALA A 427 -22.67 7.61 19.48
CA ALA A 427 -22.35 6.21 19.17
C ALA A 427 -20.86 5.86 19.40
N MET A 428 -19.97 6.85 19.31
CA MET A 428 -18.54 6.69 19.61
C MET A 428 -17.88 8.01 20.00
N SER A 429 -16.67 7.92 20.55
CA SER A 429 -15.83 9.10 20.82
C SER A 429 -15.55 9.86 19.53
N SER A 430 -15.62 11.19 19.59
CA SER A 430 -15.39 12.02 18.40
C SER A 430 -13.95 11.92 17.93
N PHE A 431 -13.79 11.85 16.61
CA PHE A 431 -12.52 11.93 15.92
C PHE A 431 -12.72 12.42 14.50
N ASN A 432 -11.71 13.07 13.95
CA ASN A 432 -11.60 13.27 12.52
C ASN A 432 -10.16 13.55 12.14
N TYR A 433 -9.67 12.88 11.10
CA TYR A 433 -8.30 13.07 10.63
C TYR A 433 -8.17 12.67 9.18
N GLN A 434 -7.21 13.30 8.52
CA GLN A 434 -6.80 12.93 7.17
C GLN A 434 -5.81 11.76 7.26
N MET A 435 -5.96 10.79 6.36
CA MET A 435 -4.92 9.80 6.04
C MET A 435 -4.48 9.99 4.59
N ASP A 436 -3.30 9.52 4.24
CA ASP A 436 -2.81 9.43 2.87
C ASP A 436 -2.38 8.01 2.52
N ALA A 437 -2.26 7.74 1.22
CA ALA A 437 -1.47 6.64 0.71
C ALA A 437 -0.38 7.20 -0.22
N ILE A 438 0.88 6.83 0.04
CA ILE A 438 1.96 7.02 -0.93
C ILE A 438 1.94 5.79 -1.80
N SER A 439 1.48 5.94 -3.04
CA SER A 439 1.21 4.79 -3.87
C SER A 439 1.59 5.00 -5.32
N SER A 440 1.90 3.87 -5.97
CA SER A 440 2.12 3.81 -7.40
C SER A 440 1.25 2.72 -8.00
N ASN A 441 0.45 3.12 -8.99
CA ASN A 441 -0.30 2.17 -9.80
C ASN A 441 0.58 1.77 -10.97
N TRP A 442 0.79 0.48 -11.16
CA TRP A 442 1.59 -0.01 -12.27
C TRP A 442 0.79 -0.98 -13.15
N PRO A 443 0.84 -0.80 -14.49
CA PRO A 443 0.05 -1.63 -15.38
C PRO A 443 0.52 -3.08 -15.40
N LEU A 444 -0.44 -4.00 -15.45
CA LEU A 444 -0.20 -5.43 -15.49
C LEU A 444 0.08 -5.92 -16.92
N HIS A 445 0.99 -6.88 -17.02
CA HIS A 445 1.16 -7.73 -18.18
C HIS A 445 0.27 -8.97 -18.02
N VAL A 446 -0.20 -9.56 -19.11
CA VAL A 446 -1.14 -10.71 -19.09
C VAL A 446 -0.58 -11.90 -18.33
N GLY A 447 0.76 -12.06 -18.29
CA GLY A 447 1.47 -13.08 -17.52
C GLY A 447 1.11 -13.11 -16.04
N ALA A 448 0.77 -11.97 -15.43
CA ALA A 448 0.32 -11.92 -14.03
C ALA A 448 -0.96 -12.73 -13.75
N TYR A 449 -1.77 -13.00 -14.79
CA TYR A 449 -2.99 -13.80 -14.71
C TYR A 449 -2.81 -15.22 -15.27
N LEU A 450 -1.77 -15.46 -16.06
CA LEU A 450 -1.51 -16.75 -16.72
C LEU A 450 -0.52 -17.63 -15.97
N ASP A 451 0.37 -17.03 -15.18
CA ASP A 451 1.40 -17.74 -14.45
C ASP A 451 1.63 -17.13 -13.06
N PHE A 452 2.43 -17.83 -12.27
CA PHE A 452 2.94 -17.32 -11.02
C PHE A 452 4.07 -16.31 -11.25
N VAL A 453 3.87 -15.13 -10.70
CA VAL A 453 4.80 -14.00 -10.72
C VAL A 453 5.39 -13.80 -9.33
N VAL A 454 6.66 -13.39 -9.26
CA VAL A 454 7.38 -13.19 -7.99
C VAL A 454 7.32 -11.72 -7.61
N TYR A 455 6.53 -11.42 -6.59
CA TYR A 455 6.38 -10.10 -5.98
C TYR A 455 7.27 -10.01 -4.76
N GLN A 456 8.02 -8.92 -4.63
CA GLN A 456 8.99 -8.74 -3.57
C GLN A 456 8.85 -7.36 -2.93
N LEU A 457 9.09 -7.32 -1.62
CA LEU A 457 9.09 -6.12 -0.82
C LEU A 457 10.32 -6.12 0.10
N GLU A 458 11.25 -5.22 -0.17
CA GLU A 458 12.38 -4.94 0.73
C GLU A 458 12.00 -3.78 1.65
N TRP A 459 11.93 -4.03 2.95
CA TRP A 459 11.53 -3.03 3.94
C TRP A 459 12.60 -2.87 5.01
N VAL A 460 13.13 -1.66 5.13
CA VAL A 460 14.10 -1.27 6.16
C VAL A 460 13.50 -0.13 6.98
N THR A 461 13.52 -0.27 8.30
CA THR A 461 12.97 0.72 9.24
C THR A 461 14.00 1.79 9.61
N GLY A 462 13.53 2.83 10.32
CA GLY A 462 14.38 3.89 10.86
C GLY A 462 14.62 5.06 9.89
N GLU A 463 15.43 6.02 10.33
CA GLU A 463 15.66 7.31 9.64
C GLU A 463 16.27 7.18 8.24
N ASN A 464 17.09 6.13 8.03
CA ASN A 464 17.68 5.80 6.72
C ASN A 464 16.98 4.61 6.06
N GLY A 465 15.76 4.30 6.50
CA GLY A 465 14.95 3.20 6.01
C GLY A 465 14.35 3.47 4.62
N TYR A 466 13.69 2.45 4.08
CA TYR A 466 12.94 2.51 2.82
C TYR A 466 11.98 1.33 2.72
N VAL A 467 10.99 1.45 1.85
CA VAL A 467 10.20 0.32 1.35
C VAL A 467 10.34 0.29 -0.16
N ARG A 468 10.78 -0.83 -0.71
CA ARG A 468 11.06 -1.04 -2.14
C ARG A 468 10.29 -2.24 -2.66
N TRP A 469 9.49 -2.02 -3.68
CA TRP A 469 8.76 -3.05 -4.42
C TRP A 469 9.57 -3.51 -5.60
N MET A 470 9.59 -4.82 -5.81
CA MET A 470 10.30 -5.45 -6.89
C MET A 470 9.43 -6.54 -7.55
N LEU A 471 9.67 -6.75 -8.83
CA LEU A 471 9.09 -7.82 -9.64
C LEU A 471 10.24 -8.64 -10.22
N HIS A 472 10.31 -9.93 -9.88
CA HIS A 472 11.42 -10.80 -10.30
C HIS A 472 12.82 -10.21 -10.01
N GLY A 473 12.99 -9.54 -8.87
CA GLY A 473 14.23 -8.90 -8.44
C GLY A 473 14.49 -7.51 -9.06
N SER A 474 13.68 -7.08 -10.04
CA SER A 474 13.80 -5.75 -10.65
C SER A 474 12.97 -4.72 -9.87
N PRO A 475 13.50 -3.52 -9.55
CA PRO A 475 12.73 -2.49 -8.87
C PRO A 475 11.54 -2.00 -9.69
N LEU A 476 10.45 -1.69 -9.01
CA LEU A 476 9.28 -0.99 -9.55
C LEU A 476 9.05 0.36 -8.87
N PHE A 477 9.09 0.38 -7.53
CA PHE A 477 8.77 1.54 -6.73
C PHE A 477 9.60 1.53 -5.44
N GLU A 478 10.03 2.69 -4.96
CA GLU A 478 10.71 2.82 -3.66
C GLU A 478 10.29 4.13 -2.97
N VAL A 479 9.99 4.01 -1.68
CA VAL A 479 9.71 5.15 -0.79
C VAL A 479 10.79 5.15 0.29
N ALA A 480 11.67 6.15 0.25
CA ALA A 480 12.67 6.36 1.28
C ALA A 480 12.04 6.97 2.55
N ALA A 481 12.63 6.70 3.71
CA ALA A 481 12.20 7.31 4.98
C ALA A 481 12.17 8.84 4.92
N SER A 482 13.13 9.45 4.23
CA SER A 482 13.18 10.91 4.00
C SER A 482 11.94 11.43 3.27
N SER A 483 11.27 10.64 2.42
CA SER A 483 10.06 11.07 1.73
C SER A 483 8.91 11.39 2.69
N VAL A 484 8.85 10.74 3.86
CA VAL A 484 7.81 10.97 4.89
C VAL A 484 8.31 11.75 6.10
N ALA A 485 9.61 11.72 6.38
CA ALA A 485 10.24 12.41 7.49
C ALA A 485 10.66 13.87 7.14
N ASP A 486 11.01 14.14 5.88
CA ASP A 486 11.48 15.44 5.39
C ASP A 486 10.47 16.07 4.41
N VAL A 487 9.19 16.06 4.78
CA VAL A 487 8.13 16.63 3.94
C VAL A 487 8.23 18.15 3.84
N PRO A 488 7.77 18.76 2.72
CA PRO A 488 7.78 20.21 2.56
C PRO A 488 7.06 20.94 3.70
N GLN A 489 7.61 22.10 4.08
CA GLN A 489 7.07 22.96 5.13
C GLN A 489 6.75 24.35 4.59
N ASN A 490 5.63 24.90 5.05
CA ASN A 490 5.34 26.33 4.99
C ASN A 490 6.04 27.06 6.17
N TYR A 491 5.91 28.39 6.20
CA TYR A 491 6.52 29.22 7.25
C TYR A 491 6.04 28.92 8.68
N LYS A 492 4.95 28.16 8.85
CA LYS A 492 4.40 27.75 10.16
C LYS A 492 4.83 26.35 10.56
N ASN A 493 5.59 25.63 9.73
CA ASN A 493 5.91 24.22 9.91
C ASN A 493 4.68 23.35 10.17
N SER A 494 3.62 23.57 9.38
CA SER A 494 2.32 22.93 9.63
C SER A 494 2.16 21.55 9.01
N ASN A 495 3.18 21.00 8.32
CA ASN A 495 3.10 19.65 7.75
C ASN A 495 3.62 18.62 8.78
N PRO A 496 2.80 17.67 9.25
CA PRO A 496 3.24 16.67 10.22
C PRO A 496 4.34 15.78 9.64
N LEU A 497 5.50 15.80 10.30
CA LEU A 497 6.64 14.92 10.02
C LEU A 497 6.34 13.53 10.57
N LYS A 498 6.29 12.54 9.70
CA LYS A 498 5.93 11.16 10.06
C LYS A 498 7.19 10.35 10.37
N THR A 499 7.00 9.20 10.98
CA THR A 499 8.05 8.19 11.12
C THR A 499 7.93 7.20 9.96
N MET A 500 9.06 6.70 9.47
CA MET A 500 9.04 5.54 8.59
C MET A 500 8.34 4.37 9.29
N LEU A 501 7.59 3.56 8.55
CA LEU A 501 6.82 2.47 9.12
C LEU A 501 7.76 1.52 9.87
N GLU A 502 7.46 1.32 11.15
CA GLU A 502 8.30 0.57 12.08
C GLU A 502 7.49 -0.38 12.97
N GLU A 503 6.17 -0.44 12.83
CA GLU A 503 5.34 -1.38 13.59
C GLU A 503 5.57 -2.81 13.12
N PRO A 504 5.68 -3.83 13.99
CA PRO A 504 5.63 -5.22 13.55
C PRO A 504 4.34 -5.49 12.78
N MET A 505 4.44 -6.06 11.58
CA MET A 505 3.30 -6.27 10.69
C MET A 505 3.03 -7.74 10.45
N TYR A 506 1.75 -8.09 10.41
CA TYR A 506 1.27 -9.40 10.01
C TYR A 506 0.84 -9.37 8.54
N VAL A 507 0.95 -10.51 7.86
CA VAL A 507 0.63 -10.68 6.44
C VAL A 507 -0.85 -11.04 6.26
N ILE A 508 -1.46 -10.48 5.21
CA ILE A 508 -2.86 -10.67 4.83
C ILE A 508 -2.92 -11.03 3.33
N PHE A 509 -3.73 -12.03 3.01
CA PHE A 509 -4.13 -12.37 1.66
C PHE A 509 -5.65 -12.30 1.55
N ASN A 510 -6.17 -11.60 0.55
CA ASN A 510 -7.60 -11.57 0.26
C ASN A 510 -7.88 -11.41 -1.24
N VAL A 511 -9.10 -11.73 -1.64
CA VAL A 511 -9.65 -11.33 -2.93
C VAL A 511 -10.96 -10.60 -2.67
N ALA A 512 -10.95 -9.28 -2.82
CA ALA A 512 -12.11 -8.42 -2.63
C ALA A 512 -12.85 -8.17 -3.96
N LEU A 513 -14.09 -7.69 -3.86
CA LEU A 513 -14.86 -7.12 -4.96
C LEU A 513 -15.46 -5.80 -4.49
N SER A 514 -15.24 -4.70 -5.18
CA SER A 514 -15.74 -3.38 -4.75
C SER A 514 -16.73 -2.80 -5.76
N ALA A 515 -17.66 -1.99 -5.24
CA ALA A 515 -18.58 -1.19 -6.05
C ALA A 515 -17.93 0.05 -6.67
N THR A 516 -16.69 0.37 -6.30
CA THR A 516 -15.98 1.61 -6.66
C THR A 516 -14.78 1.39 -7.54
#